data_AF-A0A537ZIF2-F1
#
_entry.id   AF-A0A537ZIF2-F1
#
_cell.length_a   1.000
_cell.length_b   1.000
_cell.length_c   1.000
_cell.angle_alpha   90.00
_cell.angle_beta   90.00
_cell.angle_gamma   90.00
#
_symmetry.space_group_name_H-M   'P 1'
#
loop_
_entity.id
_entity.type
_entity.pdbx_description
1 polymer ?
#
loop_
_entity_poly.entity_id
_entity_poly.type
_entity_poly.pdbx_seq_one_letter_code
_entity_poly.pdbx_strand_id
1 'polypeptide(L)'
;MRSPRLIAPLALAALVTVAGCGRQEAPDLVNGKRLFAGKGTCGSCHTLARANTKGTVGPNLDDAFATDKRDGLGQSSIEGLVIDQIAYPRRGGTMPAGLVKGQNARDVAAYVAYAAARAGQDTGALATAAQPAKGPPVAEKAGTLTIAADPTGALAYVTDKASAKAGTAKFVMPNKSPIQHNIALKGPVTGAGPIVGSGGTSTFTASLKPGTYEFYCQVPGHEAAGMKGTLTVK
;
A
#
# COMPACT_ATOMS: atom_id res chain seq x y z
N MET A 1 80.41 -25.18 -18.56
CA MET A 1 79.82 -24.65 -17.31
C MET A 1 78.31 -24.67 -17.47
N ARG A 2 77.61 -25.44 -16.62
CA ARG A 2 76.16 -25.70 -16.70
C ARG A 2 75.39 -24.59 -15.99
N SER A 3 74.45 -23.95 -16.68
CA SER A 3 73.51 -23.00 -16.07
C SER A 3 72.28 -23.75 -15.50
N PRO A 4 71.80 -23.40 -14.30
CA PRO A 4 70.72 -24.13 -13.62
C PRO A 4 69.32 -23.67 -14.09
N ARG A 5 68.39 -24.61 -14.13
CA ARG A 5 66.95 -24.39 -14.33
C ARG A 5 66.32 -23.97 -13.00
N LEU A 6 65.61 -22.84 -12.98
CA LEU A 6 64.79 -22.41 -11.84
C LEU A 6 63.35 -22.91 -12.02
N ILE A 7 62.87 -23.65 -11.03
CA ILE A 7 61.50 -24.18 -10.90
C ILE A 7 60.70 -23.14 -10.11
N ALA A 8 59.59 -22.65 -10.65
CA ALA A 8 58.67 -21.75 -9.96
C ALA A 8 57.63 -22.57 -9.15
N PRO A 9 57.35 -22.23 -7.87
CA PRO A 9 56.36 -22.94 -7.09
C PRO A 9 54.94 -22.44 -7.37
N LEU A 10 54.00 -23.37 -7.51
CA LEU A 10 52.57 -23.13 -7.61
C LEU A 10 52.02 -22.84 -6.19
N ALA A 11 51.66 -21.60 -5.90
CA ALA A 11 51.01 -21.24 -4.64
C ALA A 11 49.50 -21.53 -4.73
N LEU A 12 49.05 -22.55 -4.00
CA LEU A 12 47.65 -22.90 -3.84
C LEU A 12 46.98 -21.91 -2.87
N ALA A 13 46.23 -20.94 -3.39
CA ALA A 13 45.45 -20.02 -2.58
C ALA A 13 44.22 -20.73 -1.99
N ALA A 14 44.24 -21.01 -0.69
CA ALA A 14 43.07 -21.48 0.05
C ALA A 14 42.03 -20.35 0.13
N LEU A 15 40.91 -20.49 -0.59
CA LEU A 15 39.73 -19.65 -0.38
C LEU A 15 39.11 -20.01 0.99
N VAL A 16 39.35 -19.15 1.97
CA VAL A 16 38.58 -19.13 3.22
C VAL A 16 37.20 -18.53 2.90
N THR A 17 36.20 -19.37 2.70
CA THR A 17 34.80 -18.94 2.68
C THR A 17 34.37 -18.65 4.11
N VAL A 18 34.45 -17.38 4.51
CA VAL A 18 33.80 -16.92 5.74
C VAL A 18 32.30 -17.05 5.52
N ALA A 19 31.70 -18.09 6.09
CA ALA A 19 30.26 -18.21 6.29
C ALA A 19 29.83 -17.12 7.27
N GLY A 20 29.64 -15.90 6.76
CA GLY A 20 29.08 -14.80 7.53
C GLY A 20 27.65 -15.13 7.89
N CYS A 21 27.35 -15.24 9.19
CA CYS A 21 25.98 -15.11 9.70
C CYS A 21 25.41 -13.84 9.07
N GLY A 22 24.39 -13.99 8.22
CA GLY A 22 23.92 -12.93 7.33
C GLY A 22 23.76 -11.61 8.06
N ARG A 23 24.53 -10.59 7.64
CA ARG A 23 24.34 -9.21 8.12
C ARG A 23 22.90 -8.83 7.79
N GLN A 24 22.06 -8.71 8.82
CA GLN A 24 20.72 -8.14 8.63
C GLN A 24 20.92 -6.68 8.23
N GLU A 25 20.42 -6.34 7.05
CA GLU A 25 20.42 -4.98 6.56
C GLU A 25 19.53 -4.11 7.46
N ALA A 26 19.94 -2.85 7.66
CA ALA A 26 19.13 -1.89 8.41
C ALA A 26 17.75 -1.76 7.73
N PRO A 27 16.65 -1.68 8.51
CA PRO A 27 15.32 -1.64 7.93
C PRO A 27 15.08 -0.37 7.10
N ASP A 28 14.39 -0.54 5.97
CA ASP A 28 14.01 0.55 5.05
C ASP A 28 12.61 1.06 5.38
N LEU A 29 12.54 2.25 6.00
CA LEU A 29 11.26 2.88 6.37
C LEU A 29 10.40 3.23 5.15
N VAL A 30 11.00 3.54 4.00
CA VAL A 30 10.28 3.88 2.76
C VAL A 30 9.61 2.64 2.20
N ASN A 31 10.32 1.51 2.12
CA ASN A 31 9.72 0.23 1.78
C ASN A 31 8.65 -0.18 2.80
N GLY A 32 8.93 0.00 4.10
CA GLY A 32 8.00 -0.27 5.18
C GLY A 32 6.67 0.47 5.03
N LYS A 33 6.71 1.77 4.79
CA LYS A 33 5.52 2.58 4.52
C LYS A 33 4.75 2.12 3.29
N ARG A 34 5.46 1.87 2.18
CA ARG A 34 4.87 1.42 0.92
C ARG A 34 4.13 0.09 1.07
N LEU A 35 4.72 -0.85 1.81
CA LEU A 35 4.12 -2.13 2.12
C LEU A 35 2.94 -1.97 3.07
N PHE A 36 3.10 -1.18 4.14
CA PHE A 36 2.05 -0.97 5.12
C PHE A 36 0.77 -0.40 4.48
N ALA A 37 0.89 0.70 3.73
CA ALA A 37 -0.26 1.38 3.13
C ALA A 37 -0.74 0.74 1.81
N GLY A 38 0.08 -0.10 1.17
CA GLY A 38 -0.18 -0.69 -0.14
C GLY A 38 -0.13 -2.22 -0.13
N LYS A 39 0.90 -2.82 -0.73
CA LYS A 39 0.99 -4.26 -1.04
C LYS A 39 0.84 -5.20 0.15
N GLY A 40 1.28 -4.78 1.34
CA GLY A 40 1.13 -5.54 2.59
C GLY A 40 -0.28 -5.44 3.18
N THR A 41 -1.14 -4.61 2.62
CA THR A 41 -2.57 -4.45 2.95
C THR A 41 -2.86 -4.06 4.40
N CYS A 42 -1.85 -3.69 5.18
CA CYS A 42 -2.04 -3.36 6.60
C CYS A 42 -2.92 -2.11 6.77
N GLY A 43 -2.76 -1.13 5.86
CA GLY A 43 -3.47 0.14 5.88
C GLY A 43 -4.97 0.08 5.59
N SER A 44 -5.47 -1.00 4.97
CA SER A 44 -6.92 -1.20 4.83
C SER A 44 -7.57 -1.61 6.15
N CYS A 45 -6.81 -2.22 7.05
CA CYS A 45 -7.30 -2.68 8.36
C CYS A 45 -6.93 -1.74 9.50
N HIS A 46 -5.75 -1.12 9.48
CA HIS A 46 -5.21 -0.36 10.60
C HIS A 46 -5.15 1.14 10.33
N THR A 47 -5.42 1.93 11.38
CA THR A 47 -5.18 3.37 11.37
C THR A 47 -3.74 3.66 11.76
N LEU A 48 -3.07 4.51 10.97
CA LEU A 48 -1.74 5.05 11.23
C LEU A 48 -1.62 6.38 10.47
N ALA A 49 -1.63 7.49 11.19
CA ALA A 49 -1.83 8.82 10.66
C ALA A 49 -0.74 9.21 9.64
N ARG A 50 0.53 8.92 9.94
CA ARG A 50 1.67 9.21 9.04
C ARG A 50 1.66 8.35 7.76
N ALA A 51 1.02 7.20 7.80
CA ALA A 51 0.81 6.35 6.64
C ALA A 51 -0.39 6.80 5.78
N ASN A 52 -1.15 7.80 6.25
CA ASN A 52 -2.46 8.19 5.70
C ASN A 52 -3.44 7.02 5.59
N THR A 53 -3.39 6.08 6.55
CA THR A 53 -4.31 4.94 6.59
C THR A 53 -5.38 5.17 7.64
N LYS A 54 -6.59 4.71 7.34
CA LYS A 54 -7.80 4.94 8.15
C LYS A 54 -8.60 3.66 8.35
N GLY A 55 -7.94 2.51 8.27
CA GLY A 55 -8.58 1.23 8.51
C GLY A 55 -9.05 1.13 9.97
N THR A 56 -10.26 0.62 10.16
CA THR A 56 -10.90 0.49 11.49
C THR A 56 -11.23 -0.96 11.86
N VAL A 57 -10.81 -1.93 11.03
CA VAL A 57 -10.99 -3.36 11.31
C VAL A 57 -10.01 -3.81 12.38
N GLY A 58 -8.75 -3.37 12.26
CA GLY A 58 -7.71 -3.51 13.27
C GLY A 58 -7.60 -2.27 14.15
N PRO A 59 -6.77 -2.33 15.21
CA PRO A 59 -6.54 -1.20 16.10
C PRO A 59 -5.95 0.01 15.37
N ASN A 60 -6.18 1.19 15.93
CA ASN A 60 -5.40 2.38 15.66
C ASN A 60 -4.01 2.22 16.28
N LEU A 61 -2.98 2.17 15.43
CA LEU A 61 -1.61 1.95 15.86
C LEU A 61 -1.00 3.18 16.52
N ASP A 62 -1.51 4.38 16.22
CA ASP A 62 -1.11 5.58 16.94
C ASP A 62 -1.53 5.51 18.41
N ASP A 63 -2.77 5.10 18.66
CA ASP A 63 -3.30 4.98 20.03
C ASP A 63 -2.69 3.78 20.76
N ALA A 64 -2.55 2.64 20.06
CA ALA A 64 -2.05 1.40 20.65
C ALA A 64 -0.64 1.54 21.24
N PHE A 65 0.24 2.30 20.59
CA PHE A 65 1.63 2.49 21.05
C PHE A 65 1.85 3.84 21.76
N ALA A 66 0.82 4.66 21.98
CA ALA A 66 0.97 5.97 22.61
C ALA A 66 1.48 5.87 24.06
N THR A 67 0.88 4.97 24.85
CA THR A 67 1.32 4.70 26.23
C THR A 67 2.70 4.07 26.25
N ASP A 68 2.93 3.05 25.43
CA ASP A 68 4.23 2.36 25.36
C ASP A 68 5.38 3.34 25.10
N LYS A 69 5.21 4.26 24.14
CA LYS A 69 6.22 5.28 23.84
C LYS A 69 6.39 6.30 24.94
N ARG A 70 5.31 6.73 25.61
CA ARG A 70 5.38 7.65 26.75
C ARG A 70 6.14 7.03 27.91
N ASP A 71 5.96 5.72 28.12
CA ASP A 71 6.59 4.97 29.20
C ASP A 71 8.02 4.52 28.84
N GLY A 72 8.55 4.97 27.70
CA GLY A 72 9.95 4.82 27.30
C GLY A 72 10.25 3.54 26.51
N LEU A 73 9.22 2.83 26.01
CA LEU A 73 9.44 1.67 25.17
C LEU A 73 10.15 2.08 23.87
N GLY A 74 11.36 1.55 23.68
CA GLY A 74 12.20 1.89 22.54
C GLY A 74 11.66 1.37 21.20
N GLN A 75 12.16 1.94 20.10
CA GLN A 75 11.75 1.53 18.74
C GLN A 75 11.95 0.03 18.50
N SER A 76 13.08 -0.54 18.93
CA SER A 76 13.37 -1.97 18.75
C SER A 76 12.37 -2.91 19.43
N SER A 77 11.80 -2.50 20.57
CA SER A 77 10.77 -3.28 21.27
C SER A 77 9.44 -3.22 20.52
N ILE A 78 9.03 -2.04 20.05
CA ILE A 78 7.82 -1.89 19.22
C ILE A 78 7.99 -2.66 17.89
N GLU A 79 9.16 -2.58 17.27
CA GLU A 79 9.50 -3.37 16.09
C GLU A 79 9.33 -4.87 16.34
N GLY A 80 9.89 -5.39 17.45
CA GLY A 80 9.73 -6.79 17.83
C GLY A 80 8.26 -7.20 17.96
N LEU A 81 7.47 -6.39 18.69
CA LEU A 81 6.03 -6.63 18.86
C LEU A 81 5.28 -6.66 17.51
N VAL A 82 5.60 -5.73 16.61
CA VAL A 82 4.96 -5.66 15.29
C VAL A 82 5.39 -6.83 14.40
N ILE A 83 6.67 -7.22 14.41
CA ILE A 83 7.16 -8.41 13.68
C ILE A 83 6.44 -9.66 14.15
N ASP A 84 6.32 -9.85 15.46
CA ASP A 84 5.65 -11.01 16.04
C ASP A 84 4.16 -11.02 15.70
N GLN A 85 3.50 -9.86 15.74
CA GLN A 85 2.10 -9.73 15.36
C GLN A 85 1.86 -10.02 13.87
N ILE A 86 2.79 -9.66 12.99
CA ILE A 86 2.73 -10.00 11.55
C ILE A 86 2.91 -11.50 11.34
N ALA A 87 3.84 -12.13 12.04
CA ALA A 87 4.15 -13.55 11.89
C ALA A 87 3.09 -14.45 12.55
N TYR A 88 2.59 -14.06 13.72
CA TYR A 88 1.78 -14.88 14.62
C TYR A 88 0.58 -14.09 15.16
N PRO A 89 -0.35 -13.64 14.30
CA PRO A 89 -1.55 -12.95 14.76
C PRO A 89 -2.42 -13.87 15.62
N ARG A 90 -3.30 -13.26 16.43
CA ARG A 90 -4.24 -13.97 17.31
C ARG A 90 -5.01 -15.03 16.50
N ARG A 91 -4.98 -16.28 16.96
CA ARG A 91 -5.75 -17.38 16.35
C ARG A 91 -7.24 -17.04 16.37
N GLY A 92 -7.90 -17.21 15.22
CA GLY A 92 -9.31 -16.86 15.04
C GLY A 92 -9.59 -15.35 14.86
N GLY A 93 -8.55 -14.51 14.85
CA GLY A 93 -8.68 -13.09 14.50
C GLY A 93 -8.78 -12.85 12.98
N THR A 94 -9.19 -11.63 12.61
CA THR A 94 -9.33 -11.21 11.21
C THR A 94 -7.99 -10.99 10.51
N MET A 95 -6.91 -10.69 11.23
CA MET A 95 -5.59 -10.41 10.67
C MET A 95 -4.93 -11.72 10.16
N PRO A 96 -4.65 -11.85 8.84
CA PRO A 96 -3.94 -13.01 8.31
C PRO A 96 -2.47 -13.04 8.74
N ALA A 97 -1.93 -14.24 8.92
CA ALA A 97 -0.52 -14.44 9.23
C ALA A 97 0.38 -14.27 8.00
N GLY A 98 1.54 -13.61 8.18
CA GLY A 98 2.60 -13.59 7.18
C GLY A 98 2.27 -12.80 5.91
N LEU A 99 1.47 -11.73 6.02
CA LEU A 99 1.17 -10.79 4.91
C LEU A 99 2.45 -10.21 4.27
N VAL A 100 3.48 -10.00 5.09
CA VAL A 100 4.85 -9.70 4.67
C VAL A 100 5.82 -10.58 5.48
N LYS A 101 7.00 -10.88 4.93
CA LYS A 101 7.97 -11.81 5.53
C LYS A 101 9.40 -11.29 5.37
N GLY A 102 10.32 -11.82 6.17
CA GLY A 102 11.75 -11.50 6.09
C GLY A 102 12.01 -10.00 6.24
N GLN A 103 12.84 -9.44 5.37
CA GLN A 103 13.19 -8.01 5.40
C GLN A 103 11.95 -7.10 5.28
N ASN A 104 10.97 -7.46 4.45
CA ASN A 104 9.73 -6.68 4.31
C ASN A 104 8.93 -6.58 5.62
N ALA A 105 8.94 -7.63 6.45
CA ALA A 105 8.30 -7.57 7.77
C ALA A 105 9.06 -6.65 8.72
N ARG A 106 10.41 -6.67 8.67
CA ARG A 106 11.26 -5.75 9.44
C ARG A 106 11.05 -4.30 9.02
N ASP A 107 10.99 -4.04 7.72
CA ASP A 107 10.78 -2.70 7.17
C ASP A 107 9.41 -2.14 7.60
N VAL A 108 8.33 -2.95 7.49
CA VAL A 108 7.00 -2.56 7.96
C VAL A 108 7.01 -2.29 9.47
N ALA A 109 7.61 -3.18 10.26
CA ALA A 109 7.67 -3.02 11.70
C ALA A 109 8.46 -1.77 12.13
N ALA A 110 9.61 -1.52 11.51
CA ALA A 110 10.40 -0.32 11.71
C ALA A 110 9.63 0.94 11.33
N TYR A 111 8.89 0.91 10.22
CA TYR A 111 8.03 2.04 9.86
C TYR A 111 6.91 2.28 10.89
N VAL A 112 6.23 1.23 11.35
CA VAL A 112 5.19 1.35 12.39
C VAL A 112 5.80 1.90 13.69
N ALA A 113 6.95 1.36 14.12
CA ALA A 113 7.65 1.84 15.30
C ALA A 113 8.12 3.30 15.17
N TYR A 114 8.54 3.73 13.98
CA TYR A 114 8.89 5.12 13.68
C TYR A 114 7.65 6.04 13.71
N ALA A 115 6.54 5.59 13.12
CA ALA A 115 5.38 6.41 12.79
C ALA A 115 4.34 6.52 13.92
N ALA A 116 4.11 5.43 14.66
CA ALA A 116 3.02 5.37 15.63
C ALA A 116 3.14 6.44 16.72
N ALA A 117 2.01 7.05 17.09
CA ALA A 117 1.90 8.08 18.13
C ALA A 117 2.78 9.33 17.89
N ARG A 118 3.28 9.51 16.66
CA ARG A 118 4.17 10.61 16.32
C ARG A 118 3.41 11.67 15.54
N ALA A 119 3.17 12.82 16.15
CA ALA A 119 2.50 13.95 15.50
C ALA A 119 3.24 14.45 14.25
N GLY A 120 2.50 15.03 13.30
CA GLY A 120 3.03 15.61 12.05
C GLY A 120 2.95 14.66 10.85
N GLN A 121 3.53 15.09 9.73
CA GLN A 121 3.53 14.35 8.46
C GLN A 121 4.94 13.84 8.13
N ASP A 122 5.01 12.81 7.30
CA ASP A 122 6.26 12.36 6.71
C ASP A 122 6.77 13.36 5.66
N THR A 123 8.09 13.44 5.48
CA THR A 123 8.74 14.34 4.51
C THR A 123 9.66 13.56 3.57
N GLY A 124 10.11 14.20 2.48
CA GLY A 124 11.04 13.59 1.51
C GLY A 124 10.49 12.29 0.90
N ALA A 125 11.35 11.28 0.79
CA ALA A 125 10.98 9.97 0.23
C ALA A 125 9.85 9.27 1.00
N LEU A 126 9.76 9.48 2.33
CA LEU A 126 8.66 8.93 3.12
C LEU A 126 7.32 9.59 2.79
N ALA A 127 7.29 10.87 2.42
CA ALA A 127 6.03 11.53 2.05
C ALA A 127 5.40 10.88 0.81
N THR A 128 6.22 10.43 -0.14
CA THR A 128 5.77 9.88 -1.43
C THR A 128 5.66 8.36 -1.47
N ALA A 129 6.25 7.63 -0.51
CA ALA A 129 6.37 6.16 -0.53
C ALA A 129 5.04 5.38 -0.64
N ALA A 130 3.94 5.96 -0.15
CA ALA A 130 2.61 5.36 -0.14
C ALA A 130 1.58 6.17 -0.94
N GLN A 131 2.00 7.22 -1.64
CA GLN A 131 1.06 7.92 -2.51
C GLN A 131 0.77 7.05 -3.73
N PRO A 132 -0.50 6.79 -4.05
CA PRO A 132 -0.86 6.13 -5.29
C PRO A 132 -0.31 6.94 -6.45
N ALA A 133 0.29 6.26 -7.44
CA ALA A 133 0.68 6.92 -8.67
C ALA A 133 -0.59 7.43 -9.37
N LYS A 134 -0.74 8.75 -9.48
CA LYS A 134 -1.85 9.35 -10.22
C LYS A 134 -1.58 9.24 -11.72
N GLY A 135 -2.24 8.32 -12.38
CA GLY A 135 -2.21 8.18 -13.82
C GLY A 135 -2.85 9.39 -14.53
N PRO A 136 -2.72 9.47 -15.86
CA PRO A 136 -3.31 10.55 -16.65
C PRO A 136 -4.85 10.57 -16.49
N PRO A 137 -5.50 11.73 -16.74
CA PRO A 137 -6.95 11.80 -16.81
C PRO A 137 -7.53 10.81 -17.82
N VAL A 138 -8.65 10.17 -17.48
CA VAL A 138 -9.34 9.22 -18.37
C VAL A 138 -10.60 9.85 -18.96
N ALA A 139 -10.76 9.76 -20.28
CA ALA A 139 -12.00 10.15 -20.95
C ALA A 139 -12.85 8.92 -21.29
N GLU A 140 -14.17 9.08 -21.19
CA GLU A 140 -15.16 8.15 -21.71
C GLU A 140 -14.94 7.90 -23.20
N LYS A 141 -15.08 6.63 -23.61
CA LYS A 141 -14.95 6.17 -24.99
C LYS A 141 -16.16 5.32 -25.35
N ALA A 142 -16.90 5.73 -26.38
CA ALA A 142 -18.05 4.99 -26.91
C ALA A 142 -19.08 4.60 -25.82
N GLY A 143 -19.45 5.55 -24.97
CA GLY A 143 -20.39 5.38 -23.87
C GLY A 143 -19.83 4.61 -22.68
N THR A 144 -18.54 4.28 -22.65
CA THR A 144 -17.90 3.53 -21.57
C THR A 144 -16.79 4.33 -20.91
N LEU A 145 -16.87 4.49 -19.59
CA LEU A 145 -15.83 5.09 -18.77
C LEU A 145 -15.17 4.02 -17.89
N THR A 146 -13.92 3.68 -18.22
CA THR A 146 -13.14 2.65 -17.51
C THR A 146 -12.14 3.28 -16.55
N ILE A 147 -12.32 3.07 -15.26
CA ILE A 147 -11.43 3.59 -14.20
C ILE A 147 -11.01 2.39 -13.34
N ALA A 148 -9.79 1.88 -13.52
CA ALA A 148 -9.32 0.72 -12.77
C ALA A 148 -8.96 1.05 -11.31
N ALA A 149 -9.09 0.08 -10.41
CA ALA A 149 -8.46 0.16 -9.09
C ALA A 149 -6.94 0.02 -9.22
N ASP A 150 -6.19 0.64 -8.31
CA ASP A 150 -4.74 0.52 -8.26
C ASP A 150 -4.32 -0.96 -8.01
N PRO A 151 -3.49 -1.56 -8.88
CA PRO A 151 -3.16 -2.98 -8.78
C PRO A 151 -2.17 -3.30 -7.66
N THR A 152 -1.58 -2.29 -7.01
CA THR A 152 -0.56 -2.48 -5.98
C THR A 152 -1.14 -2.67 -4.58
N GLY A 153 -2.46 -2.57 -4.41
CA GLY A 153 -3.10 -2.63 -3.09
C GLY A 153 -3.29 -1.29 -2.42
N ALA A 154 -2.88 -0.19 -3.06
CA ALA A 154 -3.18 1.15 -2.57
C ALA A 154 -4.70 1.40 -2.59
N LEU A 155 -5.20 2.15 -1.60
CA LEU A 155 -6.60 2.58 -1.52
C LEU A 155 -6.87 3.68 -2.55
N ALA A 156 -6.83 3.34 -3.83
CA ALA A 156 -6.86 4.30 -4.92
C ALA A 156 -7.41 3.71 -6.22
N TYR A 157 -7.88 4.62 -7.08
CA TYR A 157 -8.01 4.36 -8.51
C TYR A 157 -6.70 4.70 -9.20
N VAL A 158 -6.47 4.14 -10.39
CA VAL A 158 -5.30 4.47 -11.22
C VAL A 158 -5.29 5.94 -11.71
N THR A 159 -6.41 6.65 -11.57
CA THR A 159 -6.54 8.09 -11.87
C THR A 159 -7.53 8.74 -10.90
N ASP A 160 -7.33 10.02 -10.61
CA ASP A 160 -8.27 10.83 -9.81
C ASP A 160 -9.07 11.83 -10.67
N LYS A 161 -8.90 11.77 -12.00
CA LYS A 161 -9.57 12.67 -12.95
C LYS A 161 -10.18 11.90 -14.10
N ALA A 162 -11.46 12.13 -14.34
CA ALA A 162 -12.19 11.57 -15.46
C ALA A 162 -13.04 12.62 -16.18
N SER A 163 -13.35 12.36 -17.44
CA SER A 163 -14.31 13.14 -18.22
C SER A 163 -15.27 12.26 -19.00
N ALA A 164 -16.50 12.74 -19.18
CA ALA A 164 -17.50 12.08 -20.01
C ALA A 164 -18.38 13.11 -20.74
N LYS A 165 -19.11 12.66 -21.76
CA LYS A 165 -20.18 13.46 -22.35
C LYS A 165 -21.47 13.31 -21.54
N ALA A 166 -22.35 14.30 -21.63
CA ALA A 166 -23.73 14.13 -21.16
C ALA A 166 -24.42 12.96 -21.91
N GLY A 167 -25.30 12.26 -21.21
CA GLY A 167 -25.99 11.06 -21.71
C GLY A 167 -25.61 9.79 -20.96
N THR A 168 -26.02 8.64 -21.49
CA THR A 168 -25.82 7.34 -20.84
C THR A 168 -24.36 6.91 -20.91
N ALA A 169 -23.75 6.69 -19.75
CA ALA A 169 -22.39 6.16 -19.61
C ALA A 169 -22.38 4.88 -18.77
N LYS A 170 -21.67 3.85 -19.25
CA LYS A 170 -21.34 2.63 -18.51
C LYS A 170 -20.03 2.84 -17.77
N PHE A 171 -20.05 2.72 -16.46
CA PHE A 171 -18.88 2.74 -15.60
C PHE A 171 -18.33 1.32 -15.46
N VAL A 172 -17.02 1.18 -15.64
CA VAL A 172 -16.31 -0.10 -15.53
C VAL A 172 -15.07 0.09 -14.68
N MET A 173 -14.99 -0.62 -13.56
CA MET A 173 -13.81 -0.63 -12.69
C MET A 173 -13.27 -2.06 -12.55
N PRO A 174 -12.27 -2.43 -13.36
CA PRO A 174 -11.51 -3.66 -13.13
C PRO A 174 -10.74 -3.57 -11.82
N ASN A 175 -10.83 -4.61 -10.99
CA ASN A 175 -10.09 -4.72 -9.76
C ASN A 175 -8.96 -5.75 -9.88
N LYS A 176 -7.72 -5.28 -10.10
CA LYS A 176 -6.51 -6.12 -10.03
C LYS A 176 -5.78 -6.00 -8.68
N SER A 177 -6.37 -5.28 -7.73
CA SER A 177 -5.84 -5.11 -6.38
C SER A 177 -6.00 -6.39 -5.57
N PRO A 178 -5.12 -6.68 -4.59
CA PRO A 178 -5.33 -7.76 -3.63
C PRO A 178 -6.51 -7.54 -2.67
N ILE A 179 -7.09 -6.32 -2.62
CA ILE A 179 -8.18 -5.94 -1.71
C ILE A 179 -9.46 -5.58 -2.47
N GLN A 180 -10.58 -5.49 -1.74
CA GLN A 180 -11.89 -5.19 -2.32
C GLN A 180 -12.03 -3.73 -2.73
N HIS A 181 -12.73 -3.49 -3.85
CA HIS A 181 -13.07 -2.15 -4.33
C HIS A 181 -14.43 -2.16 -5.03
N ASN A 182 -15.08 -0.99 -5.12
CA ASN A 182 -16.10 -0.73 -6.13
C ASN A 182 -15.91 0.65 -6.72
N ILE A 183 -16.72 0.97 -7.73
CA ILE A 183 -16.89 2.33 -8.21
C ILE A 183 -18.33 2.79 -7.97
N ALA A 184 -18.46 3.91 -7.30
CA ALA A 184 -19.70 4.63 -7.09
C ALA A 184 -19.54 6.09 -7.54
N LEU A 185 -20.67 6.75 -7.77
CA LEU A 185 -20.78 8.11 -8.27
C LEU A 185 -21.74 8.90 -7.37
N LYS A 186 -21.35 10.12 -7.02
CA LYS A 186 -22.23 11.11 -6.36
C LYS A 186 -22.06 12.49 -7.02
N GLY A 187 -23.12 13.28 -6.99
CA GLY A 187 -23.23 14.55 -7.71
C GLY A 187 -24.66 14.75 -8.20
N PRO A 188 -24.86 15.40 -9.36
CA PRO A 188 -26.20 15.57 -9.96
C PRO A 188 -26.98 14.27 -10.19
N VAL A 189 -26.26 13.14 -10.31
CA VAL A 189 -26.78 11.78 -10.41
C VAL A 189 -25.91 10.87 -9.55
N THR A 190 -26.54 9.92 -8.87
CA THR A 190 -25.88 8.91 -8.05
C THR A 190 -25.97 7.53 -8.71
N GLY A 191 -24.97 6.69 -8.51
CA GLY A 191 -24.98 5.30 -8.99
C GLY A 191 -23.83 4.51 -8.39
N ALA A 192 -23.93 3.18 -8.35
CA ALA A 192 -22.87 2.34 -7.82
C ALA A 192 -22.86 0.96 -8.47
N GLY A 193 -21.65 0.44 -8.70
CA GLY A 193 -21.43 -0.96 -8.99
C GLY A 193 -21.19 -1.76 -7.70
N PRO A 194 -21.25 -3.10 -7.77
CA PRO A 194 -21.02 -3.97 -6.61
C PRO A 194 -19.57 -3.87 -6.11
N ILE A 195 -19.36 -4.15 -4.81
CA ILE A 195 -18.02 -4.38 -4.24
C ILE A 195 -17.50 -5.72 -4.75
N VAL A 196 -16.29 -5.68 -5.33
CA VAL A 196 -15.65 -6.84 -5.94
C VAL A 196 -14.25 -7.04 -5.35
N GLY A 197 -13.88 -8.31 -5.14
CA GLY A 197 -12.53 -8.70 -4.75
C GLY A 197 -11.54 -8.70 -5.93
N SER A 198 -10.35 -9.24 -5.69
CA SER A 198 -9.30 -9.39 -6.70
C SER A 198 -9.80 -10.16 -7.93
N GLY A 199 -9.48 -9.63 -9.12
CA GLY A 199 -9.90 -10.16 -10.42
C GLY A 199 -11.32 -9.76 -10.84
N GLY A 200 -12.15 -9.23 -9.93
CA GLY A 200 -13.51 -8.83 -10.23
C GLY A 200 -13.61 -7.51 -11.01
N THR A 201 -14.79 -7.21 -11.55
CA THR A 201 -15.07 -5.92 -12.21
C THR A 201 -16.37 -5.33 -11.66
N SER A 202 -16.29 -4.12 -11.08
CA SER A 202 -17.46 -3.38 -10.64
C SER A 202 -18.03 -2.58 -11.82
N THR A 203 -19.31 -2.73 -12.12
CA THR A 203 -19.96 -2.03 -13.23
C THR A 203 -21.33 -1.50 -12.85
N PHE A 204 -21.68 -0.34 -13.41
CA PHE A 204 -23.05 0.21 -13.39
C PHE A 204 -23.23 1.17 -14.58
N THR A 205 -24.46 1.58 -14.86
CA THR A 205 -24.77 2.58 -15.90
C THR A 205 -25.49 3.77 -15.26
N ALA A 206 -25.18 4.99 -15.70
CA ALA A 206 -25.89 6.19 -15.28
C ALA A 206 -26.13 7.12 -16.47
N SER A 207 -27.24 7.85 -16.45
CA SER A 207 -27.53 8.92 -17.40
C SER A 207 -26.98 10.24 -16.85
N LEU A 208 -25.85 10.68 -17.39
CA LEU A 208 -25.10 11.83 -16.90
C LEU A 208 -25.68 13.14 -17.44
N LYS A 209 -25.86 14.11 -16.53
CA LYS A 209 -26.11 15.52 -16.88
C LYS A 209 -24.80 16.30 -16.88
N PRO A 210 -24.67 17.39 -17.65
CA PRO A 210 -23.52 18.30 -17.53
C PRO A 210 -23.29 18.71 -16.08
N GLY A 211 -22.02 18.76 -15.66
CA GLY A 211 -21.65 19.13 -14.30
C GLY A 211 -20.46 18.34 -13.76
N THR A 212 -20.20 18.51 -12.46
CA THR A 212 -19.09 17.88 -11.75
C THR A 212 -19.62 16.83 -10.78
N TYR A 213 -18.96 15.69 -10.76
CA TYR A 213 -19.29 14.54 -9.92
C TYR A 213 -18.02 14.08 -9.18
N GLU A 214 -18.22 13.37 -8.07
CA GLU A 214 -17.17 12.58 -7.42
C GLU A 214 -17.43 11.10 -7.69
N PHE A 215 -16.45 10.40 -8.25
CA PHE A 215 -16.43 8.94 -8.23
C PHE A 215 -15.60 8.48 -7.03
N TYR A 216 -16.07 7.47 -6.29
CA TYR A 216 -15.50 7.07 -5.01
C TYR A 216 -15.74 5.59 -4.73
N CYS A 217 -14.96 5.00 -3.81
CA CYS A 217 -15.11 3.62 -3.38
C CYS A 217 -15.86 3.57 -2.04
N GLN A 218 -16.89 2.73 -1.96
CA GLN A 218 -17.80 2.58 -0.81
C GLN A 218 -17.31 1.59 0.24
N VAL A 219 -16.24 0.83 -0.02
CA VAL A 219 -15.62 -0.02 1.01
C VAL A 219 -15.24 0.86 2.22
N PRO A 220 -15.63 0.50 3.45
CA PRO A 220 -15.43 1.33 4.63
C PRO A 220 -13.98 1.85 4.75
N GLY A 221 -13.83 3.15 4.99
CA GLY A 221 -12.52 3.81 5.13
C GLY A 221 -11.83 4.16 3.80
N HIS A 222 -12.18 3.56 2.66
CA HIS A 222 -11.46 3.76 1.40
C HIS A 222 -11.59 5.19 0.85
N GLU A 223 -12.81 5.72 0.77
CA GLU A 223 -13.02 7.12 0.36
C GLU A 223 -12.30 8.10 1.30
N ALA A 224 -12.39 7.87 2.61
CA ALA A 224 -11.74 8.71 3.61
C ALA A 224 -10.21 8.68 3.49
N ALA A 225 -9.63 7.55 3.08
CA ALA A 225 -8.21 7.40 2.79
C ALA A 225 -7.79 8.05 1.45
N GLY A 226 -8.75 8.49 0.64
CA GLY A 226 -8.52 9.22 -0.62
C GLY A 226 -8.88 8.44 -1.88
N MET A 227 -9.56 7.29 -1.79
CA MET A 227 -10.01 6.52 -2.95
C MET A 227 -11.22 7.17 -3.64
N LYS A 228 -10.96 8.30 -4.29
CA LYS A 228 -11.94 9.13 -4.97
C LYS A 228 -11.29 10.00 -6.04
N GLY A 229 -12.12 10.49 -6.96
CA GLY A 229 -11.69 11.39 -8.02
C GLY A 229 -12.84 12.19 -8.59
N THR A 230 -12.51 13.15 -9.44
CA THR A 230 -13.47 14.06 -10.06
C THR A 230 -13.83 13.58 -11.45
N LEU A 231 -15.13 13.46 -11.74
CA LEU A 231 -15.66 13.31 -13.09
C LEU A 231 -16.25 14.64 -13.56
N THR A 232 -15.76 15.14 -14.70
CA THR A 232 -16.33 16.30 -15.39
C THR A 232 -17.17 15.85 -16.57
N VAL A 233 -18.45 16.21 -16.56
CA VAL A 233 -19.39 15.90 -17.65
C VAL A 233 -19.66 17.17 -18.46
N LYS A 234 -19.39 17.11 -19.76
CA LYS A 234 -19.60 18.22 -20.71
C LYS A 234 -20.65 17.87 -21.76
#